data_AF-A0A6M1EB56-F1
#
_entry.id   AF-A0A6M1EB56-F1
#
_cell.length_a   1.000
_cell.length_b   1.000
_cell.length_c   1.000
_cell.angle_alpha   90.00
_cell.angle_beta   90.00
_cell.angle_gamma   90.00
#
_symmetry.space_group_name_H-M   'P 1'
#
loop_
_entity.id
_entity.type
_entity.pdbx_description
1 polymer ?
#
loop_
_entity_poly.entity_id
_entity_poly.type
_entity_poly.pdbx_seq_one_letter_code
_entity_poly.pdbx_strand_id
1 'polypeptide(L)'
;AALLLPAVVPAYLEDGSYNFRFPNNLLNGNHNPIASAYDNIRERPQFTLFTSAWARVNFKPWLNFTSDLMQYYVTGRRIEYFDKDFGSGFGTNGALTNYSSRRIKITNRNTLNFNYTINNKHRFNALAAFELVDFNQEWNSMDVVN
;
A
#
# COMPACT_ATOMS: atom_id res chain seq x y z
N ALA A 1 13.74 19.04 -1.64
CA ALA A 1 14.82 19.72 -0.90
C ALA A 1 16.07 19.89 -1.76
N ALA A 2 16.67 18.83 -2.31
CA ALA A 2 17.95 18.91 -3.04
C ALA A 2 18.00 19.91 -4.22
N LEU A 3 16.92 20.05 -4.99
CA LEU A 3 16.84 20.97 -6.14
C LEU A 3 16.87 22.47 -5.77
N LEU A 4 16.69 22.81 -4.49
CA LEU A 4 16.67 24.19 -4.00
C LEU A 4 18.02 24.61 -3.39
N LEU A 5 18.99 23.69 -3.31
CA LEU A 5 20.29 23.96 -2.72
C LEU A 5 21.29 24.44 -3.78
N PRO A 6 22.02 25.55 -3.54
CA PRO A 6 23.14 25.93 -4.39
C PRO A 6 24.20 24.82 -4.40
N ALA A 7 24.71 24.47 -5.57
CA ALA A 7 25.75 23.44 -5.73
C ALA A 7 27.08 23.76 -5.01
N VAL A 8 27.23 24.98 -4.50
CA VAL A 8 28.41 25.46 -3.75
C VAL A 8 28.41 25.03 -2.29
N VAL A 9 27.30 24.54 -1.74
CA VAL A 9 27.26 24.06 -0.34
C VAL A 9 27.71 22.60 -0.30
N PRO A 10 28.85 22.29 0.34
CA PRO A 10 29.36 20.92 0.37
C PRO A 10 28.46 20.04 1.25
N ALA A 11 28.28 18.78 0.86
CA ALA A 11 27.49 17.82 1.63
C ALA A 11 28.24 17.21 2.83
N TYR A 12 29.58 17.21 2.77
CA TYR A 12 30.46 16.71 3.82
C TYR A 12 31.44 17.81 4.24
N LEU A 13 31.88 17.76 5.50
CA LEU A 13 32.99 18.56 6.00
C LEU A 13 34.34 17.89 5.65
N GLU A 14 35.45 18.60 5.88
CA GLU A 14 36.80 18.10 5.58
C GLU A 14 37.16 16.82 6.37
N ASP A 15 36.55 16.60 7.52
CA ASP A 15 36.71 15.40 8.35
C ASP A 15 35.83 14.21 7.89
N GLY A 16 35.03 14.40 6.83
CA GLY A 16 34.13 13.39 6.28
C GLY A 16 32.76 13.30 6.99
N SER A 17 32.51 14.08 8.03
CA SER A 17 31.18 14.18 8.66
C SER A 17 30.19 14.94 7.78
N TYR A 18 28.89 14.76 8.01
CA TYR A 18 27.87 15.50 7.27
C TYR A 18 27.94 17.00 7.59
N ASN A 19 27.91 17.83 6.54
CA ASN A 19 27.70 19.25 6.73
C ASN A 19 26.23 19.48 7.08
N PHE A 20 25.95 20.07 8.23
CA PHE A 20 24.60 20.38 8.67
C PHE A 20 24.27 21.88 8.58
N ARG A 21 25.25 22.70 8.20
CA ARG A 21 25.15 24.17 8.15
C ARG A 21 24.55 24.64 6.82
N PHE A 22 23.35 24.17 6.52
CA PHE A 22 22.60 24.61 5.34
C PHE A 22 21.89 25.95 5.59
N PRO A 23 21.74 26.82 4.57
CA PRO A 23 21.04 28.09 4.72
C PRO A 23 19.59 27.89 5.18
N ASN A 24 19.26 28.42 6.36
CA ASN A 24 17.93 28.32 6.99
C ASN A 24 16.78 28.93 6.17
N ASN A 25 17.11 29.79 5.21
CA ASN A 25 16.15 30.45 4.32
C ASN A 25 15.68 29.58 3.14
N LEU A 26 16.31 28.41 2.92
CA LEU A 26 15.98 27.49 1.82
C LEU A 26 15.51 26.12 2.32
N LEU A 27 15.98 25.69 3.50
CA LEU A 27 15.54 24.48 4.20
C LEU A 27 15.47 24.81 5.70
N ASN A 28 14.50 24.24 6.43
CA ASN A 28 14.50 24.30 7.90
C ASN A 28 15.91 23.87 8.35
N GLY A 29 16.66 24.81 8.95
CA GLY A 29 18.07 24.68 9.24
C GLY A 29 18.44 23.31 9.77
N ASN A 30 19.60 22.80 9.35
CA ASN A 30 20.04 21.43 9.61
C ASN A 30 19.42 20.35 8.69
N HIS A 31 19.22 20.62 7.39
CA HIS A 31 18.65 19.64 6.45
C HIS A 31 19.66 19.24 5.36
N ASN A 32 20.57 18.33 5.69
CA ASN A 32 21.42 17.69 4.69
C ASN A 32 20.62 16.64 3.91
N PRO A 33 20.40 16.80 2.58
CA PRO A 33 19.62 15.83 1.81
C PRO A 33 20.31 14.47 1.68
N ILE A 34 21.64 14.41 1.77
CA ILE A 34 22.40 13.16 1.75
C ILE A 34 22.24 12.44 3.08
N ALA A 35 22.49 13.10 4.21
CA ALA A 35 22.27 12.51 5.54
C ALA A 35 20.81 12.04 5.70
N SER A 36 19.85 12.87 5.28
CA SER A 36 18.42 12.53 5.30
C SER A 36 18.04 11.34 4.43
N ALA A 37 18.82 11.02 3.39
CA ALA A 37 18.59 9.85 2.54
C ALA A 37 19.28 8.57 3.06
N TYR A 38 20.43 8.70 3.73
CA TYR A 38 21.23 7.57 4.21
C TYR A 38 20.90 7.14 5.63
N ASP A 39 20.64 8.11 6.53
CA ASP A 39 20.56 7.86 7.96
C ASP A 39 19.11 7.79 8.47
N ASN A 40 18.14 8.39 7.75
CA ASN A 40 16.72 8.15 8.05
C ASN A 40 16.30 6.76 7.55
N ILE A 41 15.57 6.02 8.37
CA ILE A 41 15.00 4.73 7.97
C ILE A 41 13.59 4.96 7.42
N ARG A 42 13.31 4.45 6.23
CA ARG A 42 11.96 4.44 5.64
C ARG A 42 11.70 3.12 4.95
N GLU A 43 11.10 2.21 5.69
CA GLU A 43 10.79 0.87 5.20
C GLU A 43 9.28 0.67 5.13
N ARG A 44 8.82 0.03 4.05
CA ARG A 44 7.40 -0.28 3.83
C ARG A 44 7.18 -1.71 3.33
N PRO A 45 7.62 -2.74 4.08
CA PRO A 45 7.37 -4.11 3.67
C PRO A 45 5.87 -4.38 3.57
N GLN A 46 5.45 -4.94 2.45
CA GLN A 46 4.06 -5.26 2.15
C GLN A 46 3.95 -6.72 1.72
N PHE A 47 2.92 -7.40 2.22
CA PHE A 47 2.50 -8.71 1.77
C PHE A 47 1.11 -8.62 1.17
N THR A 48 0.89 -9.34 0.08
CA THR A 48 -0.39 -9.36 -0.63
C THR A 48 -0.71 -10.79 -1.05
N LEU A 49 -1.93 -11.20 -0.77
CA LEU A 49 -2.47 -12.52 -1.10
C LEU A 49 -3.80 -12.36 -1.82
N PHE A 50 -3.90 -13.02 -2.97
CA PHE A 50 -5.13 -13.15 -3.74
C PHE A 50 -5.43 -14.63 -3.89
N THR A 51 -6.59 -15.06 -3.40
CA THR A 51 -7.04 -16.44 -3.53
C THR A 51 -8.47 -16.47 -4.01
N SER A 52 -8.80 -17.50 -4.78
CA SER A 52 -10.16 -17.72 -5.22
C SER A 52 -10.46 -19.20 -5.33
N ALA A 53 -11.73 -19.54 -5.14
CA ALA A 53 -12.29 -20.85 -5.36
C ALA A 53 -13.63 -20.68 -6.06
N TRP A 54 -14.01 -21.64 -6.88
CA TRP A 54 -15.29 -21.62 -7.57
C TRP A 54 -15.89 -23.02 -7.62
N ALA A 55 -17.21 -23.06 -7.64
CA ALA A 55 -17.98 -24.27 -7.85
C ALA A 55 -19.03 -24.00 -8.93
N ARG A 56 -19.17 -24.94 -9.87
CA ARG A 56 -20.19 -24.89 -10.92
C ARG A 56 -21.07 -26.12 -10.87
N VAL A 57 -22.38 -25.89 -10.91
CA VAL A 57 -23.39 -26.93 -11.06
C VAL A 57 -24.09 -26.73 -12.40
N ASN A 58 -24.02 -27.74 -13.26
CA ASN A 58 -24.73 -27.77 -14.54
C ASN A 58 -26.03 -28.55 -14.36
N PHE A 59 -27.16 -27.87 -14.19
CA PHE A 59 -28.47 -28.51 -14.08
C PHE A 59 -28.91 -29.12 -15.42
N LYS A 60 -28.63 -28.39 -16.50
CA LYS A 60 -28.86 -28.79 -17.90
C LYS A 60 -27.74 -28.20 -18.78
N PRO A 61 -27.53 -28.70 -20.02
CA PRO A 61 -26.58 -28.08 -20.94
C PRO A 61 -26.82 -26.59 -21.20
N TRP A 62 -28.06 -26.13 -21.02
CA TRP A 62 -28.49 -24.75 -21.20
C TRP A 62 -28.70 -23.99 -19.89
N LEU A 63 -28.48 -24.59 -18.72
CA LEU A 63 -28.68 -23.94 -17.41
C LEU A 63 -27.58 -24.35 -16.43
N ASN A 64 -26.75 -23.39 -16.04
CA ASN A 64 -25.70 -23.61 -15.05
C ASN A 64 -25.66 -22.50 -14.01
N PHE A 65 -25.27 -22.88 -12.81
CA PHE A 65 -25.03 -21.98 -11.70
C PHE A 65 -23.55 -22.05 -11.31
N THR A 66 -22.91 -20.89 -11.14
CA THR A 66 -21.52 -20.78 -10.68
C THR A 66 -21.49 -19.92 -9.42
N SER A 67 -20.84 -20.39 -8.37
CA SER A 67 -20.50 -19.62 -7.18
C SER A 67 -18.99 -19.42 -7.12
N ASP A 68 -18.54 -18.16 -7.08
CA ASP A 68 -17.15 -17.76 -6.93
C ASP A 68 -16.96 -17.18 -5.52
N LEU A 69 -15.95 -17.64 -4.80
CA LEU A 69 -15.48 -17.05 -3.55
C LEU A 69 -14.07 -16.53 -3.75
N MET A 70 -13.85 -15.25 -3.48
CA MET A 70 -12.57 -14.57 -3.66
C MET A 70 -12.16 -13.90 -2.36
N GLN A 71 -10.89 -13.97 -2.03
CA GLN A 71 -10.30 -13.25 -0.92
C GLN A 71 -9.10 -12.44 -1.41
N TYR A 72 -9.08 -11.18 -1.00
CA TYR A 72 -7.95 -10.28 -1.14
C TYR A 72 -7.49 -9.86 0.26
N TYR A 73 -6.22 -10.14 0.55
CA TYR A 73 -5.59 -9.81 1.82
C TYR A 73 -4.34 -8.99 1.57
N VAL A 74 -4.22 -7.84 2.23
CA VAL A 74 -2.99 -7.05 2.26
C VAL A 74 -2.63 -6.72 3.69
N THR A 75 -1.36 -6.91 4.01
CA THR A 75 -0.78 -6.37 5.24
C THR A 75 0.46 -5.60 4.90
N GLY A 76 0.67 -4.49 5.60
CA GLY A 76 1.83 -3.64 5.41
C GLY A 76 2.32 -3.13 6.75
N ARG A 77 3.64 -3.14 6.94
CA ARG A 77 4.29 -2.39 8.00
C ARG A 77 4.99 -1.20 7.38
N ARG A 78 5.03 -0.09 8.09
CA ARG A 78 5.79 1.11 7.74
C ARG A 78 6.60 1.50 8.97
N ILE A 79 7.91 1.49 8.83
CA ILE A 79 8.83 1.96 9.85
C ILE A 79 9.46 3.24 9.31
N GLU A 80 9.32 4.32 10.06
CA GLU A 80 9.95 5.59 9.75
C GLU A 80 10.73 6.07 10.95
N TYR A 81 12.04 6.20 10.79
CA TYR A 81 12.92 6.81 11.77
C TYR A 81 13.49 8.11 11.19
N PHE A 82 13.38 9.17 11.97
CA PHE A 82 14.03 10.45 11.73
C PHE A 82 15.14 10.63 12.75
N ASP A 83 16.36 10.80 12.26
CA ASP A 83 17.52 11.00 13.11
C ASP A 83 17.44 12.32 13.91
N LYS A 84 17.96 12.30 15.13
CA LYS A 84 17.97 13.45 16.03
C LYS A 84 18.97 14.54 15.63
N ASP A 85 19.96 14.22 14.82
CA ASP A 85 21.09 15.13 14.55
C ASP A 85 20.78 16.07 13.39
N PHE A 86 19.70 15.84 12.63
CA PHE A 86 19.32 16.67 11.48
C PHE A 86 17.84 16.52 11.08
N GLY A 87 17.41 17.37 10.16
CA GLY A 87 16.12 17.30 9.47
C GLY A 87 14.91 17.36 10.39
N SER A 88 13.92 16.52 10.11
CA SER A 88 12.66 16.49 10.86
C SER A 88 12.79 15.92 12.27
N GLY A 89 13.82 15.09 12.54
CA GLY A 89 14.04 14.52 13.86
C GLY A 89 14.82 15.45 14.79
N PHE A 90 15.56 16.43 14.27
CA PHE A 90 16.27 17.44 15.09
C PHE A 90 15.36 18.21 16.05
N GLY A 91 14.18 18.64 15.58
CA GLY A 91 13.23 19.39 16.41
C GLY A 91 12.55 18.56 17.50
N THR A 92 12.67 17.23 17.43
CA THR A 92 12.00 16.28 18.30
C THR A 92 12.97 15.29 18.95
N ASN A 93 14.28 15.60 18.95
CA ASN A 93 15.35 14.75 19.47
C ASN A 93 15.29 13.28 18.97
N GLY A 94 14.87 13.10 17.71
CA GLY A 94 14.63 11.82 17.08
C GLY A 94 13.18 11.36 17.17
N ALA A 95 12.66 10.79 16.09
CA ALA A 95 11.29 10.31 16.04
C ALA A 95 11.20 8.96 15.33
N LEU A 96 10.52 8.01 15.94
CA LEU A 96 10.22 6.70 15.36
C LEU A 96 8.71 6.52 15.26
N THR A 97 8.24 6.29 14.04
CA THR A 97 6.86 5.90 13.75
C THR A 97 6.85 4.45 13.27
N ASN A 98 6.05 3.61 13.92
CA ASN A 98 5.75 2.27 13.47
C ASN A 98 4.25 2.15 13.17
N TYR A 99 3.94 1.94 11.90
CA TYR A 99 2.59 1.80 11.40
C TYR A 99 2.37 0.39 10.87
N SER A 100 1.25 -0.22 11.25
CA SER A 100 0.80 -1.52 10.76
C SER A 100 -0.59 -1.36 10.18
N SER A 101 -0.83 -1.96 9.01
CA SER A 101 -2.15 -1.97 8.38
C SER A 101 -2.50 -3.36 7.88
N ARG A 102 -3.79 -3.69 7.99
CA ARG A 102 -4.38 -4.92 7.48
C ARG A 102 -5.65 -4.58 6.71
N ARG A 103 -5.79 -5.13 5.51
CA ARG A 103 -6.98 -5.02 4.66
C ARG A 103 -7.40 -6.40 4.23
N ILE A 104 -8.68 -6.71 4.41
CA ILE A 104 -9.28 -7.97 3.97
C ILE A 104 -10.53 -7.61 3.17
N LYS A 105 -10.63 -8.15 1.96
CA LYS A 105 -11.83 -8.10 1.14
C LYS A 105 -12.24 -9.52 0.81
N ILE A 106 -13.48 -9.89 1.10
CA ILE A 106 -14.06 -11.16 0.70
C ILE A 106 -15.20 -10.84 -0.27
N THR A 107 -15.21 -11.53 -1.40
CA THR A 107 -16.26 -11.39 -2.42
C THR A 107 -16.86 -12.75 -2.70
N ASN A 108 -18.18 -12.87 -2.56
CA ASN A 108 -18.91 -14.03 -3.02
C ASN A 108 -19.84 -13.62 -4.16
N ARG A 109 -19.64 -14.21 -5.32
CA ARG A 109 -20.44 -13.94 -6.52
C ARG A 109 -21.16 -15.20 -6.93
N ASN A 110 -22.47 -15.09 -7.13
CA ASN A 110 -23.33 -16.18 -7.59
C ASN A 110 -23.91 -15.80 -8.93
N THR A 111 -23.76 -16.65 -9.93
CA THR A 111 -24.21 -16.40 -11.31
C THR A 111 -25.04 -17.58 -11.81
N LEU A 112 -26.27 -17.31 -12.23
CA LEU A 112 -27.13 -18.24 -12.94
C LEU A 112 -27.12 -17.87 -14.44
N ASN A 113 -26.68 -18.80 -15.27
CA ASN A 113 -26.64 -18.65 -16.72
C ASN A 113 -27.68 -19.54 -17.39
N PHE A 114 -28.50 -18.95 -18.24
CA PHE A 114 -29.49 -19.60 -19.09
C PHE A 114 -29.13 -19.35 -20.55
N ASN A 115 -28.90 -20.41 -21.33
CA ASN A 115 -28.55 -20.33 -22.75
C ASN A 115 -29.31 -21.42 -23.52
N TYR A 116 -30.56 -21.14 -23.88
CA TYR A 116 -31.44 -22.10 -24.55
C TYR A 116 -31.52 -21.83 -26.05
N THR A 117 -31.51 -22.90 -26.85
CA THR A 117 -31.64 -22.78 -28.31
C THR A 117 -32.84 -23.58 -28.81
N ILE A 118 -33.77 -22.92 -29.49
CA ILE A 118 -34.95 -23.55 -30.10
C ILE A 118 -34.60 -23.93 -31.54
N ASN A 119 -34.72 -25.23 -31.86
CA ASN A 119 -34.53 -25.79 -33.21
C ASN A 119 -33.21 -25.41 -33.89
N ASN A 120 -32.15 -25.12 -33.12
CA ASN A 120 -30.89 -24.56 -33.63
C ASN A 120 -31.04 -23.26 -34.46
N LYS A 121 -32.16 -22.54 -34.33
CA LYS A 121 -32.47 -21.32 -35.11
C LYS A 121 -32.60 -20.07 -34.24
N HIS A 122 -33.10 -20.22 -33.01
CA HIS A 122 -33.30 -19.09 -32.10
C HIS A 122 -32.57 -19.34 -30.79
N ARG A 123 -31.68 -18.42 -30.41
CA ARG A 123 -30.88 -18.51 -29.19
C ARG A 123 -31.38 -17.47 -28.17
N PHE A 124 -31.70 -17.94 -26.99
CA PHE A 124 -32.12 -17.13 -25.84
C PHE A 124 -31.06 -17.24 -24.76
N ASN A 125 -30.45 -16.11 -24.42
CA ASN A 125 -29.46 -16.03 -23.36
C ASN A 125 -29.95 -15.08 -22.28
N ALA A 126 -29.84 -15.50 -21.03
CA ALA A 126 -30.11 -14.68 -19.87
C ALA A 126 -29.09 -14.99 -18.78
N LEU A 127 -28.68 -13.95 -18.04
CA LEU A 127 -27.77 -14.06 -16.91
C LEU A 127 -28.39 -13.31 -15.73
N ALA A 128 -28.44 -13.98 -14.58
CA ALA A 128 -28.76 -13.35 -13.31
C ALA A 128 -27.55 -13.53 -12.39
N ALA A 129 -27.05 -12.45 -11.80
CA ALA A 129 -25.92 -12.50 -10.89
C ALA A 129 -26.18 -11.67 -9.63
N PHE A 130 -25.61 -12.13 -8.53
CA PHE A 130 -25.62 -11.46 -7.24
C PHE A 130 -24.22 -11.50 -6.64
N GLU A 131 -23.75 -10.37 -6.11
CA GLU A 131 -22.42 -10.24 -5.53
C GLU A 131 -22.53 -9.64 -4.12
N LEU A 132 -21.91 -10.33 -3.16
CA LEU A 132 -21.69 -9.86 -1.80
C LEU A 132 -20.23 -9.50 -1.65
N VAL A 133 -19.98 -8.32 -1.09
CA VAL A 133 -18.64 -7.83 -0.80
C VAL A 133 -18.59 -7.43 0.66
N ASP A 134 -17.65 -8.03 1.39
CA ASP A 134 -17.25 -7.59 2.71
C ASP A 134 -15.85 -6.99 2.64
N PHE A 135 -15.64 -5.86 3.31
CA PHE A 135 -14.37 -5.17 3.36
C PHE A 135 -14.10 -4.66 4.76
N ASN A 136 -12.97 -5.10 5.32
CA ASN A 136 -12.48 -4.62 6.60
C ASN A 136 -11.05 -4.07 6.45
N GLN A 137 -10.80 -2.93 7.08
CA GLN A 137 -9.49 -2.32 7.16
C GLN A 137 -9.22 -1.90 8.61
N GLU A 138 -8.08 -2.34 9.10
CA GLU A 138 -7.57 -1.99 10.42
C GLU A 138 -6.17 -1.41 10.26
N TRP A 139 -5.83 -0.48 11.15
CA TRP A 139 -4.50 0.07 11.24
C TRP A 139 -4.18 0.42 12.68
N ASN A 140 -2.89 0.41 12.99
CA ASN A 140 -2.34 0.85 14.26
C ASN A 140 -1.09 1.67 13.95
N SER A 141 -0.90 2.77 14.68
CA SER A 141 0.30 3.59 14.64
C SER A 141 0.83 3.75 16.06
N MET A 142 2.13 3.57 16.23
CA MET A 142 2.85 3.91 17.45
C MET A 142 3.93 4.91 17.11
N ASP A 143 3.90 6.06 17.79
CA ASP A 143 4.88 7.11 17.65
C ASP A 143 5.68 7.21 18.95
N VAL A 144 7.00 7.19 18.82
CA VAL A 144 7.96 7.38 19.92
C VAL A 144 8.82 8.59 19.59
N VAL A 145 8.82 9.55 20.50
CA VAL A 145 9.58 10.81 20.41
C VAL A 145 10.45 10.91 21.66
N ASN A 146 11.66 11.44 21.51
CA ASN A 146 12.63 11.57 22.60
C ASN A 146 12.91 13.03 22.98
#